data_AF-A0A920FVU3-F1
#
_entry.id   AF-A0A920FVU3-F1
#
_cell.length_a   1.000
_cell.length_b   1.000
_cell.length_c   1.000
_cell.angle_alpha   90.00
_cell.angle_beta   90.00
_cell.angle_gamma   90.00
#
_symmetry.space_group_name_H-M   'P 1'
#
loop_
_entity.id
_entity.type
_entity.pdbx_description
1 polymer ?
#
loop_
_entity_poly.entity_id
_entity_poly.type
_entity_poly.pdbx_seq_one_letter_code
_entity_poly.pdbx_strand_id
1 'polypeptide(L)'
;MIFQNFILNKFKNKSIKYCQFIGPSVFIWKKNKAKFINKYFDHIFSIFEVERKFYDKDKYSYIGHPLLKNIVLNNRDKYPIKNIGIFLGSRYQEIIYNIPIIDKLIKDLKRLDDFNFQFYVTKEFEDLIKNSF
;
A
#
# COMPACT_ATOMS: atom_id res chain seq x y z
N MET A 1 9.15 -5.24 -13.99
CA MET A 1 10.36 -4.74 -14.69
C MET A 1 10.36 -5.19 -16.15
N ILE A 2 9.88 -6.40 -16.45
CA ILE A 2 9.74 -6.91 -17.82
C ILE A 2 8.91 -5.96 -18.70
N PHE A 3 7.72 -5.55 -18.25
CA PHE A 3 6.83 -4.68 -19.04
C PHE A 3 7.42 -3.28 -19.32
N GLN A 4 8.00 -2.63 -18.31
CA GLN A 4 8.55 -1.28 -18.45
C GLN A 4 9.83 -1.26 -19.30
N ASN A 5 10.66 -2.31 -19.17
CA ASN A 5 11.82 -2.51 -20.01
C ASN A 5 11.41 -2.84 -21.46
N PHE A 6 10.33 -3.61 -21.65
CA PHE A 6 9.77 -3.88 -22.96
C PHE A 6 9.28 -2.61 -23.66
N ILE A 7 8.48 -1.76 -22.99
CA ILE A 7 8.00 -0.50 -23.55
C ILE A 7 9.17 0.41 -23.93
N LEU A 8 10.13 0.59 -23.03
CA LEU A 8 11.26 1.46 -23.29
C LEU A 8 12.15 0.95 -24.42
N ASN A 9 12.38 -0.37 -24.53
CA ASN A 9 13.16 -0.92 -25.65
C ASN A 9 12.39 -0.86 -26.97
N LYS A 10 11.06 -1.07 -26.95
CA LYS A 10 10.24 -1.10 -28.15
C LYS A 10 9.94 0.29 -28.71
N PHE A 11 9.78 1.28 -27.84
CA PHE A 11 9.34 2.61 -28.22
C PHE A 11 10.40 3.68 -27.99
N LYS A 12 11.68 3.31 -27.78
CA LYS A 12 12.76 4.27 -27.51
C LYS A 12 12.91 5.26 -28.66
N ASN A 13 12.68 6.52 -28.38
CA ASN A 13 12.87 7.61 -29.32
C ASN A 13 13.50 8.79 -28.58
N LYS A 14 14.60 9.32 -29.12
CA LYS A 14 15.34 10.45 -28.53
C LYS A 14 14.53 11.75 -28.54
N SER A 15 13.48 11.86 -29.37
CA SER A 15 12.62 13.04 -29.41
C SER A 15 11.44 12.99 -28.42
N ILE A 16 11.22 11.86 -27.76
CA ILE A 16 10.10 11.66 -26.82
C ILE A 16 10.64 11.65 -25.40
N LYS A 17 9.99 12.39 -24.50
CA LYS A 17 10.27 12.34 -23.06
C LYS A 17 9.46 11.24 -22.39
N TYR A 18 10.11 10.44 -21.55
CA TYR A 18 9.50 9.37 -20.78
C TYR A 18 9.41 9.77 -19.31
N CYS A 19 8.20 10.02 -18.84
CA CYS A 19 7.93 10.33 -17.44
C CYS A 19 7.16 9.19 -16.77
N GLN A 20 7.51 8.87 -15.53
CA GLN A 20 6.79 7.89 -14.72
C GLN A 20 5.94 8.60 -13.67
N PHE A 21 4.65 8.29 -13.64
CA PHE A 21 3.76 8.69 -12.56
C PHE A 21 3.64 7.54 -11.56
N ILE A 22 3.86 7.85 -10.27
CA ILE A 22 3.98 6.91 -9.15
C ILE A 22 5.08 5.86 -9.41
N GLY A 23 6.15 5.95 -8.62
CA GLY A 23 7.20 4.95 -8.69
C GLY A 23 6.66 3.55 -8.34
N PRO A 24 7.17 2.46 -8.94
CA PRO A 24 6.87 1.12 -8.47
C PRO A 24 7.26 0.98 -6.99
N SER A 25 6.28 0.77 -6.09
CA SER A 25 6.33 0.81 -4.61
C SER A 25 7.29 -0.17 -3.89
N VAL A 26 8.43 -0.49 -4.50
CA VAL A 26 9.40 -1.52 -4.09
C VAL A 26 10.81 -0.91 -3.96
N PHE A 27 10.93 0.43 -3.94
CA PHE A 27 12.23 1.12 -3.96
C PHE A 27 13.08 0.90 -2.71
N ILE A 28 12.46 0.60 -1.57
CA ILE A 28 13.19 0.29 -0.34
C ILE A 28 14.08 -0.96 -0.52
N TRP A 29 13.71 -1.90 -1.41
CA TRP A 29 14.33 -3.23 -1.46
C TRP A 29 15.02 -3.57 -2.79
N LYS A 30 14.90 -2.75 -3.84
CA LYS A 30 15.52 -3.04 -5.17
C LYS A 30 16.22 -1.83 -5.78
N LYS A 31 17.45 -1.55 -5.30
CA LYS A 31 18.39 -0.53 -5.86
C LYS A 31 18.47 -0.56 -7.40
N ASN A 32 18.37 -1.74 -8.01
CA ASN A 32 18.44 -1.91 -9.46
C ASN A 32 17.29 -1.22 -10.21
N LYS A 33 16.10 -1.09 -9.61
CA LYS A 33 14.97 -0.38 -10.24
C LYS A 33 15.18 1.12 -10.27
N ALA A 34 15.72 1.69 -9.19
CA ALA A 34 16.06 3.11 -9.13
C ALA A 34 17.10 3.45 -10.20
N LYS A 35 18.16 2.64 -10.32
CA LYS A 35 19.16 2.77 -11.38
C LYS A 35 18.56 2.73 -12.79
N PHE A 36 17.63 1.80 -13.03
CA PHE A 36 16.93 1.72 -14.32
C PHE A 36 16.15 3.01 -14.61
N ILE A 37 15.41 3.53 -13.63
CA ILE A 37 14.62 4.75 -13.82
C ILE A 37 15.51 5.96 -14.08
N ASN A 38 16.56 6.17 -13.28
CA ASN A 38 17.51 7.27 -13.52
C ASN A 38 18.13 7.21 -14.92
N LYS A 39 18.39 5.99 -15.42
CA LYS A 39 19.01 5.79 -16.74
C LYS A 39 18.06 6.05 -17.91
N TYR A 40 16.80 5.64 -17.81
CA TYR A 40 15.90 5.57 -18.97
C TYR A 40 14.72 6.53 -18.94
N PHE A 41 14.38 7.09 -17.78
CA PHE A 41 13.30 8.09 -17.67
C PHE A 41 13.88 9.49 -17.56
N ASP A 42 13.13 10.44 -18.10
CA ASP A 42 13.42 11.86 -18.01
C ASP A 42 12.96 12.44 -16.68
N HIS A 43 11.81 11.96 -16.17
CA HIS A 43 11.26 12.43 -14.89
C HIS A 43 10.42 11.38 -14.16
N ILE A 44 10.33 11.49 -12.84
CA ILE A 44 9.44 10.71 -11.98
C ILE A 44 8.65 11.61 -11.04
N PHE A 45 7.33 11.39 -11.00
CA PHE A 45 6.40 12.03 -10.08
C PHE A 45 5.99 11.01 -9.01
N SER A 46 6.43 11.19 -7.77
CA SER A 46 6.17 10.25 -6.67
C SER A 46 5.29 10.87 -5.58
N ILE A 47 4.47 10.01 -4.99
CA ILE A 47 3.62 10.30 -3.83
C ILE A 47 4.32 10.02 -2.49
N PHE A 48 5.61 9.61 -2.51
CA PHE A 48 6.40 9.27 -1.33
C PHE A 48 7.73 10.03 -1.29
N GLU A 49 7.83 11.05 -0.45
CA GLU A 49 9.02 11.89 -0.35
C GLU A 49 10.30 11.10 0.03
N VAL A 50 10.16 10.05 0.84
CA VAL A 50 11.27 9.18 1.26
C VAL A 50 12.00 8.52 0.08
N GLU A 51 11.38 8.47 -1.09
CA GLU A 51 11.98 7.88 -2.28
C GLU A 51 12.97 8.83 -2.98
N ARG A 52 12.92 10.15 -2.71
CA ARG A 52 13.78 11.17 -3.36
C ARG A 52 15.25 10.79 -3.35
N LYS A 53 15.73 10.19 -2.26
CA LYS A 53 17.14 9.80 -2.08
C LYS A 53 17.64 8.72 -3.05
N PHE A 54 16.73 8.02 -3.74
CA PHE A 54 17.09 6.96 -4.68
C PHE A 54 17.20 7.44 -6.14
N TYR A 55 16.79 8.68 -6.43
CA TYR A 55 16.77 9.23 -7.78
C TYR A 55 17.70 10.43 -7.93
N ASP A 56 18.01 10.76 -9.18
CA ASP A 56 18.75 11.98 -9.50
C ASP A 56 17.89 13.20 -9.12
N LYS A 57 18.51 14.22 -8.51
CA LYS A 57 17.80 15.38 -7.93
C LYS A 57 16.89 16.09 -8.94
N ASP A 58 17.35 16.21 -10.18
CA ASP A 58 16.66 16.95 -11.23
C ASP A 58 15.53 16.14 -11.90
N LYS A 59 15.47 14.83 -11.64
CA LYS A 59 14.51 13.92 -12.26
C LYS A 59 13.34 13.57 -11.35
N TYR A 60 13.31 14.06 -10.12
CA TYR A 60 12.32 13.65 -9.12
C TYR A 60 11.47 14.82 -8.63
N SER A 61 10.15 14.63 -8.67
CA SER A 61 9.19 15.53 -8.01
C SER A 61 8.30 14.77 -7.04
N TYR A 62 8.25 15.25 -5.80
CA TYR A 62 7.23 14.84 -4.84
C TYR A 62 5.94 15.63 -5.12
N ILE A 63 4.86 14.92 -5.43
CA ILE A 63 3.57 15.53 -5.83
C ILE A 63 2.51 15.52 -4.72
N GLY A 64 2.88 15.08 -3.51
CA GLY A 64 1.94 14.86 -2.42
C GLY A 64 1.20 13.53 -2.54
N HIS A 65 0.73 13.01 -1.41
CA HIS A 65 -0.07 11.78 -1.39
C HIS A 65 -1.56 12.12 -1.56
N PRO A 66 -2.27 11.61 -2.59
CA PRO A 66 -3.65 11.98 -2.88
C PRO A 66 -4.60 11.83 -1.70
N LEU A 67 -4.40 10.78 -0.89
CA LEU A 67 -5.21 10.51 0.30
C LEU A 67 -5.07 11.57 1.40
N LEU A 68 -3.97 12.32 1.47
CA LEU A 68 -3.76 13.33 2.52
C LEU A 68 -4.81 14.45 2.47
N LYS A 69 -5.36 14.75 1.28
CA LYS A 69 -6.40 15.78 1.11
C LYS A 69 -7.73 15.43 1.78
N ASN A 70 -7.99 14.14 2.00
CA ASN A 70 -9.26 13.63 2.51
C ASN A 70 -9.13 13.08 3.94
N ILE A 71 -7.99 13.30 4.61
CA ILE A 71 -7.84 12.87 6.00
C ILE A 71 -8.60 13.86 6.88
N VAL A 72 -9.73 13.41 7.40
CA VAL A 72 -10.41 14.07 8.51
C VAL A 72 -9.56 13.81 9.75
N LEU A 73 -8.72 14.77 10.14
CA LEU A 73 -8.06 14.80 11.44
C LEU A 73 -9.10 15.18 12.51
N ASN A 74 -10.14 14.36 12.69
CA ASN A 74 -11.10 14.62 13.74
C ASN A 74 -10.47 14.27 15.09
N ASN A 75 -10.52 15.25 15.98
CA ASN A 75 -10.35 15.09 17.42
C ASN A 75 -11.22 13.92 17.87
N ARG A 76 -10.60 12.79 18.20
CA ARG A 76 -11.33 11.67 18.79
C ARG A 76 -11.82 12.15 20.15
N ASP A 77 -13.12 12.22 20.32
CA ASP A 77 -13.70 12.33 21.64
C ASP A 77 -13.20 11.16 22.50
N LYS A 78 -12.98 11.40 23.80
CA LYS A 78 -12.42 10.44 24.78
C LYS A 78 -13.41 9.31 25.14
N TYR A 79 -14.16 8.79 24.18
CA TYR A 79 -15.05 7.65 24.42
C TYR A 79 -14.26 6.36 24.57
N PRO A 80 -14.73 5.42 25.42
CA PRO A 80 -14.12 4.10 25.53
C PRO A 80 -14.18 3.38 24.17
N ILE A 81 -13.06 2.79 23.75
CA ILE A 81 -12.96 2.06 22.49
C ILE A 81 -13.69 0.73 22.66
N LYS A 82 -14.96 0.68 22.23
CA LYS A 82 -15.77 -0.54 22.23
C LYS A 82 -15.79 -1.26 20.89
N ASN A 83 -15.54 -0.55 19.79
CA ASN A 83 -15.61 -1.10 18.43
C ASN A 83 -14.22 -1.35 17.86
N ILE A 84 -13.96 -2.57 17.40
CA ILE A 84 -12.69 -3.01 16.83
C ILE A 84 -12.93 -3.47 15.39
N GLY A 85 -12.36 -2.73 14.43
CA GLY A 85 -12.37 -3.10 13.02
C GLY A 85 -11.20 -4.02 12.66
N ILE A 86 -11.50 -5.14 12.00
CA ILE A 86 -10.52 -6.17 11.62
C ILE A 86 -10.41 -6.22 10.10
N PHE A 87 -9.16 -6.12 9.61
CA PHE A 87 -8.79 -6.19 8.21
C PHE A 87 -7.78 -7.33 8.02
N LEU A 88 -8.23 -8.47 7.50
CA LEU A 88 -7.42 -9.70 7.38
C LEU A 88 -6.44 -9.68 6.21
N GLY A 89 -6.53 -8.69 5.34
CA GLY A 89 -5.75 -8.57 4.12
C GLY A 89 -6.64 -8.52 2.88
N SER A 90 -5.99 -8.30 1.75
CA SER A 90 -6.63 -8.19 0.44
C SER A 90 -6.48 -9.45 -0.41
N ARG A 91 -5.54 -10.32 -0.04
CA ARG A 91 -5.21 -11.55 -0.77
C ARG A 91 -5.60 -12.76 0.05
N TYR A 92 -6.06 -13.80 -0.64
CA TYR A 92 -6.42 -15.08 -0.03
C TYR A 92 -5.35 -15.60 0.93
N GLN A 93 -4.08 -15.59 0.54
CA GLN A 93 -2.96 -16.05 1.40
C GLN A 93 -2.78 -15.20 2.66
N GLU A 94 -2.96 -13.88 2.56
CA GLU A 94 -2.90 -12.98 3.72
C GLU A 94 -4.04 -13.33 4.70
N ILE A 95 -5.24 -13.54 4.16
CA ILE A 95 -6.44 -13.84 4.95
C ILE A 95 -6.28 -15.18 5.69
N ILE A 96 -5.94 -16.25 4.96
CA ILE A 96 -5.77 -17.59 5.55
C ILE A 96 -4.69 -17.60 6.64
N TYR A 97 -3.59 -16.89 6.43
CA TYR A 97 -2.51 -16.80 7.42
C TYR A 97 -2.94 -16.02 8.68
N ASN A 98 -3.75 -14.96 8.50
CA ASN A 98 -4.14 -14.08 9.59
C ASN A 98 -5.32 -14.60 10.42
N ILE A 99 -6.20 -15.45 9.86
CA ILE A 99 -7.36 -16.03 10.59
C ILE A 99 -6.98 -16.60 11.97
N PRO A 100 -6.04 -17.56 12.09
CA PRO A 100 -5.73 -18.17 13.39
C PRO A 100 -5.11 -17.17 14.39
N ILE A 101 -4.37 -16.17 13.89
CA ILE A 101 -3.76 -15.12 14.73
C ILE A 101 -4.85 -14.23 15.32
N ILE A 102 -5.82 -13.85 14.49
CA ILE A 102 -6.92 -12.97 14.87
C ILE A 102 -7.94 -13.70 15.75
N ASP A 103 -8.20 -14.99 15.53
CA ASP A 103 -9.06 -15.80 16.41
C ASP A 103 -8.51 -15.84 17.83
N LYS A 104 -7.20 -16.08 17.97
CA LYS A 104 -6.53 -16.01 19.29
C LYS A 104 -6.67 -14.63 19.91
N LEU A 105 -6.42 -13.56 19.14
CA LEU A 105 -6.56 -12.19 19.62
C LEU A 105 -7.98 -11.89 20.11
N ILE A 106 -9.01 -12.30 19.37
CA ILE A 106 -10.41 -12.07 19.75
C ILE A 106 -10.73 -12.80 21.06
N LYS A 107 -10.28 -14.04 21.21
CA LYS A 107 -10.47 -14.81 22.46
C LYS A 107 -9.81 -14.13 23.66
N ASP A 108 -8.62 -13.58 23.49
CA ASP A 108 -7.92 -12.86 24.55
C ASP A 108 -8.62 -11.52 24.86
N LEU A 109 -9.09 -10.78 23.86
CA LEU A 109 -9.79 -9.51 24.04
C LEU A 109 -11.17 -9.68 24.69
N LYS A 110 -11.92 -10.74 24.36
CA LYS A 110 -13.21 -11.07 24.98
C LYS A 110 -13.10 -11.34 26.49
N ARG A 111 -11.90 -11.67 26.99
CA ARG A 111 -11.65 -11.85 28.44
C ARG A 111 -11.44 -10.52 29.17
N LEU A 112 -11.11 -9.45 28.46
CA LEU A 112 -10.79 -8.15 29.03
C LEU A 112 -12.02 -7.27 29.16
N ASP A 113 -12.84 -7.22 28.11
CA ASP A 113 -14.04 -6.40 28.06
C ASP A 113 -14.99 -6.91 26.96
N ASP A 114 -16.22 -6.41 27.00
CA ASP A 114 -17.22 -6.65 25.97
C ASP A 114 -16.98 -5.69 24.78
N PHE A 115 -16.24 -6.18 23.78
CA PHE A 115 -15.91 -5.47 22.54
C PHE A 115 -16.77 -5.94 21.37
N ASN A 116 -17.11 -5.01 20.48
CA ASN A 116 -17.75 -5.28 19.20
C ASN A 116 -16.69 -5.46 18.11
N PHE A 117 -16.60 -6.65 17.53
CA PHE A 117 -15.68 -6.95 16.44
C PHE A 117 -16.40 -6.82 15.09
N GLN A 118 -15.84 -6.02 14.18
CA GLN A 118 -16.36 -5.83 12.83
C GLN A 118 -15.31 -6.24 11.80
N PHE A 119 -15.64 -7.19 10.93
CA PHE A 119 -14.75 -7.65 9.87
C PHE A 119 -15.04 -6.90 8.57
N TYR A 120 -14.00 -6.29 8.00
CA TYR A 120 -14.06 -5.63 6.71
C TYR A 120 -13.38 -6.50 5.66
N VAL A 121 -14.20 -7.19 4.87
CA VAL A 121 -13.74 -8.08 3.79
C VAL A 121 -14.47 -7.81 2.49
N THR A 122 -13.84 -8.19 1.37
CA THR A 122 -14.48 -8.19 0.07
C THR A 122 -15.52 -9.32 0.00
N LYS A 123 -16.53 -9.17 -0.85
CA LYS A 123 -17.64 -10.15 -1.01
C LYS A 123 -17.15 -11.57 -1.24
N GLU A 124 -16.05 -11.74 -1.97
CA GLU A 124 -15.43 -13.04 -2.25
C GLU A 124 -15.06 -13.83 -0.99
N PHE A 125 -14.71 -13.14 0.10
CA PHE A 125 -14.26 -13.79 1.34
C PHE A 125 -15.31 -13.78 2.44
N GLU A 126 -16.53 -13.31 2.17
CA GLU A 126 -17.58 -13.17 3.18
C GLU A 126 -17.92 -14.53 3.82
N ASP A 127 -18.17 -15.56 3.01
CA ASP A 127 -18.50 -16.90 3.50
C ASP A 127 -17.33 -17.55 4.24
N LEU A 128 -16.10 -17.33 3.74
CA LEU A 128 -14.88 -17.82 4.40
C LEU A 128 -14.77 -17.26 5.83
N ILE A 129 -14.99 -15.95 5.99
CA ILE A 129 -14.89 -15.30 7.31
C ILE A 129 -16.03 -15.71 8.23
N LYS A 130 -17.27 -15.78 7.74
CA LYS A 130 -18.42 -16.26 8.53
C LYS A 130 -18.24 -17.69 9.04
N ASN A 131 -17.57 -18.54 8.26
CA ASN A 131 -17.28 -19.91 8.68
C ASN A 131 -16.06 -20.01 9.62
N SER A 132 -15.26 -18.94 9.75
CA SER A 132 -14.03 -18.93 10.53
C SER A 132 -14.17 -18.31 11.93
N PHE A 133 -15.17 -17.44 12.15
CA PHE A 133 -15.39 -16.68 13.40
C PHE A 133 -16.86 -16.70 13.82
#